data_AF-A0A1Y1ZDL0-F1
#
_entry.id   AF-A0A1Y1ZDL0-F1
#
_cell.length_a   1.000
_cell.length_b   1.000
_cell.length_c   1.000
_cell.angle_alpha   90.00
_cell.angle_beta   90.00
_cell.angle_gamma   90.00
#
_symmetry.space_group_name_H-M   'P 1'
#
loop_
_entity.id
_entity.type
_entity.pdbx_description
1 polymer ?
#
loop_
_entity_poly.entity_id
_entity_poly.type
_entity_poly.pdbx_seq_one_letter_code
_entity_poly.pdbx_strand_id
1 'polypeptide(L)'
;MSADPLLATADAAPDLYQPPPPEPPGRLWAISDLHLSYKTNREELEKVNPRPNDGLILCGDIGETADHLRLAFTKATACFRQVFWTPGNHELYTLPTQKEFGARGEKKYEECVAVAREFGVKTPEDEFTMWEGAGGPCLIAPIFTLYDYSFRPAHVKTAEDALAWAKEENIEATDEYLLHPDPYLSRIAWCEALVERAAQKLSAAVAAHPGTRLIIVGHWPLREDLVKLMLVPRFCIWCGTKKTEDWHTEYNAAVVVSGHLHVRRTDWRDNTRFEEVSLGYPRQWKECQERDMDINDLLREILPGPERPAEDQKTIWRRYG
;
A
#
# COMPACT_ATOMS: atom_id res chain seq x y z
N MET A 1 24.00 62.32 13.54
CA MET A 1 23.12 61.38 14.25
C MET A 1 23.28 60.04 13.56
N SER A 2 23.99 59.12 14.22
CA SER A 2 24.35 57.80 13.71
C SER A 2 23.17 56.86 13.92
N ALA A 3 22.61 56.31 12.85
CA ALA A 3 21.63 55.23 12.93
C ALA A 3 22.38 53.90 13.02
N ASP A 4 22.14 53.17 14.10
CA ASP A 4 22.76 51.91 14.47
C ASP A 4 22.19 50.75 13.63
N PRO A 5 23.00 50.03 12.83
CA PRO A 5 22.54 48.91 12.01
C PRO A 5 22.70 47.59 12.78
N LEU A 6 21.89 47.37 13.81
CA LEU A 6 21.87 46.11 14.58
C LEU A 6 20.45 45.55 14.77
N LEU A 7 19.57 45.73 13.78
CA LEU A 7 18.39 44.89 13.60
C LEU A 7 18.74 43.73 12.66
N ALA A 8 19.58 42.83 13.16
CA ALA A 8 19.74 41.51 12.57
C ALA A 8 18.46 40.72 12.88
N THR A 9 17.82 40.29 11.81
CA THR A 9 16.68 39.37 11.76
C THR A 9 16.99 38.13 12.59
N ALA A 10 16.21 37.92 13.66
CA ALA A 10 16.17 36.63 14.32
C ALA A 10 15.50 35.63 13.37
N ASP A 11 16.32 34.83 12.68
CA ASP A 11 15.86 33.58 12.09
C ASP A 11 15.32 32.71 13.22
N ALA A 12 14.00 32.60 13.32
CA ALA A 12 13.37 31.61 14.16
C ALA A 12 13.67 30.24 13.54
N ALA A 13 14.69 29.55 14.04
CA ALA A 13 14.86 28.13 13.83
C ALA A 13 13.55 27.44 14.25
N PRO A 14 12.91 26.62 13.40
CA PRO A 14 11.76 25.85 13.83
C PRO A 14 12.21 24.94 14.98
N ASP A 15 11.47 25.02 16.08
CA ASP A 15 11.66 24.28 17.32
C ASP A 15 11.68 22.77 16.99
N LEU A 16 12.89 22.17 16.97
CA LEU A 16 13.11 20.74 16.67
C LEU A 16 12.75 19.85 17.87
N TYR A 17 11.77 20.25 18.69
CA TYR A 17 11.29 19.40 19.76
C TYR A 17 10.54 18.20 19.16
N GLN A 18 11.28 17.12 18.90
CA GLN A 18 10.69 15.82 18.69
C GLN A 18 10.40 15.22 20.07
N PRO A 19 9.13 14.92 20.40
CA PRO A 19 8.83 14.25 21.65
C PRO A 19 9.58 12.91 21.68
N PRO A 20 10.07 12.47 22.87
CA PRO A 20 10.81 11.23 22.97
C PRO A 20 9.99 10.06 22.41
N PRO A 21 10.64 9.04 21.81
CA PRO A 21 9.94 7.87 21.32
C PRO A 21 9.14 7.22 22.46
N PRO A 22 7.95 6.69 22.16
CA PRO A 22 7.08 6.11 23.17
C PRO A 22 7.76 4.90 23.83
N GLU A 23 7.47 4.68 25.11
CA GLU A 23 7.87 3.48 25.84
C GLU A 23 6.63 2.60 26.13
N PRO A 24 6.62 1.32 25.73
CA PRO A 24 7.63 0.64 24.90
C PRO A 24 7.64 1.18 23.45
N PRO A 25 8.76 1.01 22.71
CA PRO A 25 8.84 1.41 21.31
C PRO A 25 7.70 0.83 20.48
N GLY A 26 7.11 1.66 19.63
CA GLY A 26 6.01 1.24 18.75
C GLY A 26 6.44 0.16 17.77
N ARG A 27 5.49 -0.69 17.38
CA ARG A 27 5.61 -1.66 16.27
C ARG A 27 4.89 -1.13 15.03
N LEU A 28 5.30 -1.59 13.85
CA LEU A 28 4.63 -1.25 12.59
C LEU A 28 3.81 -2.44 12.11
N TRP A 29 2.50 -2.23 11.92
CA TRP A 29 1.56 -3.26 11.44
C TRP A 29 1.06 -2.91 10.04
N ALA A 30 0.56 -3.91 9.32
CA ALA A 30 -0.08 -3.72 8.02
C ALA A 30 -1.28 -4.64 7.81
N ILE A 31 -2.23 -4.14 7.04
CA ILE A 31 -3.36 -4.88 6.48
C ILE A 31 -3.82 -4.20 5.18
N SER A 32 -4.40 -4.97 4.27
CA SER A 32 -5.02 -4.47 3.04
C SER A 32 -6.32 -5.21 2.75
N ASP A 33 -7.00 -4.80 1.68
CA ASP A 33 -8.15 -5.54 1.15
C ASP A 33 -9.26 -5.71 2.20
N LEU A 34 -9.53 -4.63 2.95
CA LEU A 34 -10.59 -4.62 3.96
C LEU A 34 -11.97 -4.70 3.29
N HIS A 35 -12.12 -4.25 2.05
CA HIS A 35 -13.37 -4.34 1.28
C HIS A 35 -14.60 -3.93 2.12
N LEU A 36 -14.59 -2.70 2.63
CA LEU A 36 -15.58 -2.23 3.59
C LEU A 36 -16.99 -2.03 3.00
N SER A 37 -17.23 -2.35 1.72
CA SER A 37 -18.58 -2.57 1.19
C SER A 37 -19.29 -3.74 1.88
N TYR A 38 -18.55 -4.74 2.35
CA TYR A 38 -19.09 -5.87 3.09
C TYR A 38 -19.30 -5.54 4.57
N LYS A 39 -20.54 -5.74 5.05
CA LYS A 39 -20.92 -5.49 6.45
C LYS A 39 -20.03 -6.24 7.44
N THR A 40 -19.74 -7.52 7.18
CA THR A 40 -18.88 -8.35 8.04
C THR A 40 -17.50 -7.73 8.23
N ASN A 41 -16.87 -7.24 7.16
CA ASN A 41 -15.55 -6.64 7.27
C ASN A 41 -15.59 -5.27 8.00
N ARG A 42 -16.69 -4.51 7.89
CA ARG A 42 -16.91 -3.30 8.73
C ARG A 42 -17.05 -3.64 10.21
N GLU A 43 -17.80 -4.68 10.53
CA GLU A 43 -17.95 -5.17 11.91
C GLU A 43 -16.62 -5.64 12.50
N GLU A 44 -15.72 -6.22 11.69
CA GLU A 44 -14.36 -6.52 12.13
C GLU A 44 -13.50 -5.29 12.36
N LEU A 45 -13.55 -4.31 11.46
CA LEU A 45 -12.80 -3.06 11.62
C LEU A 45 -13.10 -2.42 12.99
N GLU A 46 -14.35 -2.46 13.46
CA GLU A 46 -14.74 -1.95 14.78
C GLU A 46 -14.02 -2.64 15.95
N LYS A 47 -13.58 -3.90 15.79
CA LYS A 47 -12.88 -4.69 16.81
C LYS A 47 -11.37 -4.43 16.90
N VAL A 48 -10.81 -3.63 15.99
CA VAL A 48 -9.37 -3.30 16.06
C VAL A 48 -9.04 -2.68 17.42
N ASN A 49 -8.07 -3.27 18.11
CA ASN A 49 -7.67 -2.88 19.45
C ASN A 49 -6.80 -1.60 19.43
N PRO A 50 -6.93 -0.71 20.43
CA PRO A 50 -6.02 0.42 20.60
C PRO A 50 -4.57 -0.03 20.78
N ARG A 51 -3.66 0.58 20.00
CA ARG A 51 -2.21 0.38 20.00
C ARG A 51 -1.52 1.75 19.92
N PRO A 52 -1.62 2.57 20.99
CA PRO A 52 -1.33 4.01 20.95
C PRO A 52 0.14 4.36 20.67
N ASN A 53 1.06 3.40 20.69
CA ASN A 53 2.47 3.59 20.34
C ASN A 53 2.77 3.14 18.90
N ASP A 54 1.91 2.30 18.31
CA ASP A 54 2.17 1.58 17.07
C ASP A 54 1.76 2.38 15.83
N GLY A 55 2.31 1.96 14.68
CA GLY A 55 1.91 2.43 13.36
C GLY A 55 1.06 1.39 12.63
N LEU A 56 0.19 1.86 11.72
CA LEU A 56 -0.61 1.00 10.84
C LEU A 56 -0.46 1.42 9.37
N ILE A 57 -0.17 0.44 8.52
CA ILE A 57 -0.24 0.54 7.07
C ILE A 57 -1.57 -0.04 6.58
N LEU A 58 -2.32 0.76 5.83
CA LEU A 58 -3.52 0.39 5.08
C LEU A 58 -3.16 0.28 3.59
N CYS A 59 -2.82 -0.94 3.13
CA CYS A 59 -2.19 -1.17 1.82
C CYS A 59 -3.20 -1.40 0.67
N GLY A 60 -4.13 -0.46 0.50
CA GLY A 60 -5.12 -0.46 -0.58
C GLY A 60 -6.32 -1.39 -0.36
N ASP A 61 -7.34 -1.20 -1.20
CA ASP A 61 -8.61 -1.92 -1.20
C ASP A 61 -9.34 -1.88 0.16
N ILE A 62 -9.33 -0.71 0.78
CA ILE A 62 -10.14 -0.36 1.95
C ILE A 62 -11.62 -0.34 1.59
N GLY A 63 -11.96 0.19 0.42
CA GLY A 63 -13.32 0.15 -0.12
C GLY A 63 -13.51 1.14 -1.26
N GLU A 64 -14.71 1.15 -1.84
CA GLU A 64 -14.98 1.84 -3.11
C GLU A 64 -15.45 3.30 -2.97
N THR A 65 -15.69 3.75 -1.74
CA THR A 65 -16.30 5.06 -1.46
C THR A 65 -15.48 5.87 -0.48
N ALA A 66 -15.64 7.19 -0.55
CA ALA A 66 -15.01 8.12 0.38
C ALA A 66 -15.48 7.88 1.83
N ASP A 67 -16.72 7.40 2.03
CA ASP A 67 -17.24 7.04 3.35
C ASP A 67 -16.57 5.79 3.92
N HIS A 68 -16.26 4.79 3.07
CA HIS A 68 -15.46 3.64 3.50
C HIS A 68 -14.07 4.07 3.98
N LEU A 69 -13.41 4.98 3.26
CA LEU A 69 -12.12 5.53 3.69
C LEU A 69 -12.24 6.29 5.01
N ARG A 70 -13.26 7.15 5.17
CA ARG A 70 -13.50 7.86 6.45
C ARG A 70 -13.71 6.90 7.61
N LEU A 71 -14.48 5.83 7.40
CA LEU A 71 -14.70 4.80 8.42
C LEU A 71 -13.38 4.15 8.84
N ALA A 72 -12.56 3.73 7.86
CA ALA A 72 -11.25 3.11 8.12
C ALA A 72 -10.30 4.07 8.84
N PHE A 73 -10.15 5.29 8.33
CA PHE A 73 -9.23 6.27 8.90
C PHE A 73 -9.65 6.72 10.29
N THR A 74 -10.95 6.91 10.54
CA THR A 74 -11.48 7.21 11.89
C THR A 74 -11.04 6.14 12.89
N LYS A 75 -11.25 4.86 12.55
CA LYS A 75 -10.89 3.75 13.44
C LYS A 75 -9.37 3.62 13.58
N ALA A 76 -8.63 3.71 12.48
CA ALA A 76 -7.19 3.55 12.45
C ALA A 76 -6.48 4.64 13.28
N THR A 77 -6.83 5.92 13.10
CA THR A 77 -6.19 7.02 13.84
C THR A 77 -6.64 7.10 15.29
N ALA A 78 -7.81 6.54 15.64
CA ALA A 78 -8.19 6.35 17.04
C ALA A 78 -7.40 5.24 17.75
N CYS A 79 -6.87 4.26 17.00
CA CYS A 79 -6.17 3.11 17.58
C CYS A 79 -4.65 3.23 17.49
N PHE A 80 -4.10 3.83 16.43
CA PHE A 80 -2.67 3.85 16.14
C PHE A 80 -2.12 5.27 16.14
N ARG A 81 -0.87 5.42 16.57
CA ARG A 81 -0.18 6.71 16.63
C ARG A 81 0.02 7.32 15.24
N GLN A 82 0.34 6.47 14.26
CA GLN A 82 0.68 6.88 12.92
C GLN A 82 0.05 5.94 11.91
N VAL A 83 -0.62 6.49 10.90
CA VAL A 83 -1.33 5.70 9.90
C VAL A 83 -0.81 6.09 8.52
N PHE A 84 -0.54 5.08 7.70
CA PHE A 84 -0.11 5.17 6.32
C PHE A 84 -1.16 4.52 5.43
N TRP A 85 -1.37 5.07 4.25
CA TRP A 85 -2.30 4.51 3.26
C TRP A 85 -1.70 4.61 1.86
N THR A 86 -2.02 3.63 1.03
CA THR A 86 -1.87 3.66 -0.43
C THR A 86 -3.19 3.23 -1.06
N PRO A 87 -3.57 3.78 -2.23
CA PRO A 87 -4.75 3.29 -2.95
C PRO A 87 -4.56 1.86 -3.45
N GLY A 88 -5.65 1.10 -3.48
CA GLY A 88 -5.80 -0.08 -4.34
C GLY A 88 -6.67 0.23 -5.56
N ASN A 89 -7.07 -0.80 -6.31
CA ASN A 89 -7.93 -0.59 -7.47
C ASN A 89 -9.37 -0.23 -7.06
N HIS A 90 -9.87 -0.76 -5.93
CA HIS A 90 -11.25 -0.52 -5.50
C HIS A 90 -11.52 0.95 -5.13
N GLU A 91 -10.57 1.64 -4.51
CA GLU A 91 -10.70 3.09 -4.24
C GLU A 91 -10.86 3.91 -5.52
N LEU A 92 -10.27 3.44 -6.62
CA LEU A 92 -10.25 4.13 -7.90
C LEU A 92 -11.49 3.85 -8.76
N TYR A 93 -12.42 3.03 -8.27
CA TYR A 93 -13.65 2.72 -8.98
C TYR A 93 -14.61 3.92 -8.98
N THR A 94 -15.08 4.26 -10.18
CA THR A 94 -16.27 5.11 -10.35
C THR A 94 -17.48 4.19 -10.45
N LEU A 95 -18.20 4.04 -9.33
CA LEU A 95 -19.34 3.12 -9.26
C LEU A 95 -20.45 3.53 -10.25
N PRO A 96 -21.29 2.58 -10.72
CA PRO A 96 -22.37 2.88 -11.65
C PRO A 96 -23.33 3.99 -11.16
N THR A 97 -23.55 4.09 -9.86
CA THR A 97 -24.35 5.15 -9.21
C THR A 97 -23.73 6.55 -9.34
N GLN A 98 -22.46 6.62 -9.70
CA GLN A 98 -21.68 7.85 -9.85
C GLN A 98 -21.31 8.12 -11.32
N LYS A 99 -21.85 7.35 -12.27
CA LYS A 99 -21.42 7.38 -13.68
C LYS A 99 -21.47 8.78 -14.32
N GLU A 100 -22.45 9.60 -13.95
CA GLU A 100 -22.68 10.94 -14.54
C GLU A 100 -21.81 12.05 -13.91
N PHE A 101 -21.56 11.98 -12.60
CA PHE A 101 -20.98 13.11 -11.84
C PHE A 101 -19.80 12.73 -10.94
N GLY A 102 -19.51 11.44 -10.78
CA GLY A 102 -18.42 10.97 -9.95
C GLY A 102 -17.05 11.26 -10.55
N ALA A 103 -16.07 11.51 -9.69
CA ALA A 103 -14.69 11.59 -10.12
C ALA A 103 -14.22 10.27 -10.74
N ARG A 104 -13.24 10.41 -11.63
CA ARG A 104 -12.59 9.35 -12.41
C ARG A 104 -11.09 9.56 -12.38
N GLY A 105 -10.33 8.47 -12.54
CA GLY A 105 -8.88 8.49 -12.66
C GLY A 105 -8.18 9.31 -11.59
N GLU A 106 -7.30 10.22 -12.01
CA GLU A 106 -6.48 11.04 -11.12
C GLU A 106 -7.33 11.87 -10.15
N LYS A 107 -8.48 12.41 -10.60
CA LYS A 107 -9.40 13.14 -9.70
C LYS A 107 -10.01 12.23 -8.62
N LYS A 108 -10.30 10.98 -8.96
CA LYS A 108 -10.81 10.01 -7.99
C LYS A 108 -9.76 9.68 -6.94
N TYR A 109 -8.51 9.53 -7.37
CA TYR A 109 -7.37 9.37 -6.47
C TYR A 109 -7.18 10.60 -5.56
N GLU A 110 -7.25 11.82 -6.11
CA GLU A 110 -7.16 13.07 -5.36
C GLU A 110 -8.26 13.20 -4.29
N GLU A 111 -9.48 12.74 -4.57
CA GLU A 111 -10.55 12.66 -3.56
C GLU A 111 -10.12 11.77 -2.38
N CYS A 112 -9.57 10.58 -2.65
CA CYS A 112 -9.07 9.68 -1.61
C CYS A 112 -7.94 10.31 -0.79
N VAL A 113 -6.99 10.97 -1.44
CA VAL A 113 -5.90 11.72 -0.77
C VAL A 113 -6.47 12.85 0.09
N ALA A 114 -7.47 13.57 -0.39
CA ALA A 114 -8.14 14.61 0.38
C ALA A 114 -8.78 14.04 1.66
N VAL A 115 -9.45 12.89 1.58
CA VAL A 115 -9.97 12.19 2.76
C VAL A 115 -8.83 11.82 3.72
N ALA A 116 -7.74 11.21 3.23
CA ALA A 116 -6.62 10.82 4.08
C ALA A 116 -6.03 12.03 4.85
N ARG A 117 -5.92 13.18 4.18
CA ARG A 117 -5.44 14.44 4.78
C ARG A 117 -6.35 14.95 5.90
N GLU A 118 -7.67 14.78 5.81
CA GLU A 118 -8.62 15.13 6.90
C GLU A 118 -8.27 14.43 8.23
N PHE A 119 -7.64 13.25 8.16
CA PHE A 119 -7.28 12.41 9.32
C PHE A 119 -5.78 12.42 9.63
N GLY A 120 -4.96 13.18 8.90
CA GLY A 120 -3.50 13.17 9.05
C GLY A 120 -2.83 11.85 8.65
N VAL A 121 -3.52 11.02 7.85
CA VAL A 121 -2.99 9.77 7.30
C VAL A 121 -1.96 10.09 6.21
N LYS A 122 -0.79 9.44 6.28
CA LYS A 122 0.29 9.62 5.29
C LYS A 122 -0.01 8.86 4.01
N THR A 123 0.15 9.53 2.87
CA THR A 123 -0.20 9.03 1.54
C THR A 123 1.03 8.96 0.62
N PRO A 124 0.90 8.39 -0.60
CA PRO A 124 1.99 8.44 -1.59
C PRO A 124 2.38 9.86 -2.01
N GLU A 125 1.54 10.87 -1.77
CA GLU A 125 1.84 12.27 -2.10
C GLU A 125 2.68 12.97 -1.02
N ASP A 126 2.75 12.43 0.20
CA ASP A 126 3.48 13.04 1.34
C ASP A 126 4.93 12.57 1.41
N GLU A 127 5.82 13.38 1.98
CA GLU A 127 7.22 12.96 2.24
C GLU A 127 7.27 11.63 3.01
N PHE A 128 8.22 10.77 2.63
CA PHE A 128 8.41 9.49 3.30
C PHE A 128 8.82 9.71 4.75
N THR A 129 8.33 8.84 5.64
CA THR A 129 8.43 9.09 7.08
C THR A 129 9.43 8.16 7.74
N MET A 130 10.33 8.73 8.54
CA MET A 130 11.25 7.95 9.35
C MET A 130 10.48 7.23 10.46
N TRP A 131 10.67 5.92 10.53
CA TRP A 131 10.19 5.07 11.61
C TRP A 131 11.33 4.76 12.58
N GLU A 132 11.22 5.30 13.80
CA GLU A 132 12.20 5.10 14.88
C GLU A 132 11.74 4.10 15.94
N GLY A 133 10.59 3.44 15.71
CA GLY A 133 10.08 2.39 16.58
C GLY A 133 10.89 1.09 16.50
N ALA A 134 10.37 0.03 17.11
CA ALA A 134 10.98 -1.28 17.07
C ALA A 134 11.22 -1.74 15.62
N GLY A 135 12.42 -2.28 15.34
CA GLY A 135 12.86 -2.67 14.00
C GLY A 135 13.38 -1.53 13.11
N GLY A 136 13.31 -0.27 13.57
CA GLY A 136 13.91 0.89 12.90
C GLY A 136 15.39 1.12 13.25
N PRO A 137 16.03 2.17 12.70
CA PRO A 137 15.43 3.18 11.82
C PRO A 137 15.18 2.64 10.40
N CYS A 138 13.99 2.90 9.87
CA CYS A 138 13.62 2.61 8.48
C CYS A 138 12.74 3.73 7.93
N LEU A 139 12.80 3.98 6.62
CA LEU A 139 11.96 5.00 5.99
C LEU A 139 10.74 4.34 5.36
N ILE A 140 9.54 4.71 5.81
CA ILE A 140 8.27 4.18 5.29
C ILE A 140 7.89 4.97 4.04
N ALA A 141 7.75 4.25 2.92
CA ALA A 141 7.55 4.80 1.59
C ALA A 141 6.26 4.26 0.94
N PRO A 142 5.10 4.90 1.20
CA PRO A 142 3.88 4.64 0.44
C PRO A 142 4.06 5.05 -1.03
N ILE A 143 3.69 4.17 -1.95
CA ILE A 143 3.78 4.39 -3.40
C ILE A 143 2.48 3.97 -4.08
N PHE A 144 2.21 4.57 -5.24
CA PHE A 144 1.09 4.21 -6.10
C PHE A 144 1.62 3.99 -7.52
N THR A 145 1.46 2.78 -8.08
CA THR A 145 2.04 2.39 -9.37
C THR A 145 1.03 1.89 -10.40
N LEU A 146 -0.14 1.41 -9.97
CA LEU A 146 -1.10 0.73 -10.84
C LEU A 146 -0.44 -0.48 -11.56
N TYR A 147 -0.84 -0.78 -12.79
CA TYR A 147 -0.35 -1.87 -13.63
C TYR A 147 -0.41 -1.50 -15.13
N ASP A 148 0.35 -2.23 -15.95
CA ASP A 148 0.51 -1.98 -17.39
C ASP A 148 0.33 -3.24 -18.25
N TYR A 149 -0.28 -4.30 -17.70
CA TYR A 149 -0.48 -5.59 -18.35
C TYR A 149 0.82 -6.34 -18.68
N SER A 150 1.99 -5.91 -18.16
CA SER A 150 3.29 -6.53 -18.48
C SER A 150 3.56 -7.85 -17.75
N PHE A 151 2.81 -8.15 -16.68
CA PHE A 151 2.77 -9.47 -16.03
C PHE A 151 2.01 -10.50 -16.89
N ARG A 152 2.37 -10.57 -18.17
CA ARG A 152 1.88 -11.51 -19.17
C ARG A 152 3.03 -12.39 -19.66
N PRO A 153 2.75 -13.61 -20.15
CA PRO A 153 3.76 -14.46 -20.73
C PRO A 153 4.48 -13.81 -21.93
N ALA A 154 5.75 -14.12 -22.14
CA ALA A 154 6.56 -13.52 -23.21
C ALA A 154 6.04 -13.77 -24.65
N HIS A 155 5.18 -14.77 -24.85
CA HIS A 155 4.55 -15.04 -26.14
C HIS A 155 3.35 -14.11 -26.43
N VAL A 156 2.77 -13.48 -25.40
CA VAL A 156 1.67 -12.52 -25.50
C VAL A 156 2.27 -11.11 -25.64
N LYS A 157 2.11 -10.50 -26.82
CA LYS A 157 2.97 -9.36 -27.21
C LYS A 157 2.43 -8.02 -26.76
N THR A 158 1.14 -7.76 -26.95
CA THR A 158 0.51 -6.47 -26.62
C THR A 158 -0.37 -6.55 -25.38
N ALA A 159 -0.86 -5.41 -24.91
CA ALA A 159 -1.85 -5.37 -23.83
C ALA A 159 -3.21 -5.90 -24.32
N GLU A 160 -3.58 -5.61 -25.56
CA GLU A 160 -4.80 -6.15 -26.19
C GLU A 160 -4.74 -7.67 -26.30
N ASP A 161 -3.58 -8.22 -26.69
CA ASP A 161 -3.35 -9.67 -26.70
C ASP A 161 -3.45 -10.26 -25.29
N ALA A 162 -3.01 -9.52 -24.26
CA ALA A 162 -3.09 -9.95 -22.87
C ALA A 162 -4.53 -10.03 -22.36
N LEU A 163 -5.35 -9.04 -22.69
CA LEU A 163 -6.78 -9.05 -22.40
C LEU A 163 -7.49 -10.19 -23.13
N ALA A 164 -7.19 -10.39 -24.42
CA ALA A 164 -7.73 -11.51 -25.19
C ALA A 164 -7.31 -12.86 -24.60
N TRP A 165 -6.04 -13.00 -24.22
CA TRP A 165 -5.48 -14.18 -23.57
C TRP A 165 -6.16 -14.47 -22.23
N ALA A 166 -6.39 -13.49 -21.36
CA ALA A 166 -7.14 -13.72 -20.12
C ALA A 166 -8.60 -14.13 -20.38
N LYS A 167 -9.22 -13.51 -21.39
CA LYS A 167 -10.62 -13.76 -21.78
C LYS A 167 -10.89 -15.16 -22.32
N GLU A 168 -9.88 -15.83 -22.90
CA GLU A 168 -9.97 -17.25 -23.29
C GLU A 168 -10.36 -18.16 -22.11
N GLU A 169 -9.99 -17.79 -20.88
CA GLU A 169 -10.37 -18.50 -19.65
C GLU A 169 -11.53 -17.82 -18.89
N ASN A 170 -12.24 -16.88 -19.52
CA ASN A 170 -13.29 -16.06 -18.92
C ASN A 170 -12.82 -15.26 -17.69
N ILE A 171 -11.54 -14.85 -17.69
CA ILE A 171 -10.96 -14.01 -16.63
C ILE A 171 -10.91 -12.57 -17.15
N GLU A 172 -11.57 -11.67 -16.42
CA GLU A 172 -11.59 -10.24 -16.71
C GLU A 172 -11.72 -9.46 -15.40
N ALA A 173 -10.91 -8.43 -15.20
CA ALA A 173 -11.02 -7.58 -14.01
C ALA A 173 -12.14 -6.54 -14.17
N THR A 174 -12.83 -6.27 -13.07
CA THR A 174 -13.84 -5.19 -12.98
C THR A 174 -13.25 -3.82 -13.32
N ASP A 175 -11.94 -3.66 -13.11
CA ASP A 175 -11.16 -2.48 -13.47
C ASP A 175 -11.37 -2.03 -14.92
N GLU A 176 -11.56 -2.98 -15.85
CA GLU A 176 -11.80 -2.68 -17.27
C GLU A 176 -13.04 -1.78 -17.49
N TYR A 177 -13.97 -1.80 -16.53
CA TYR A 177 -15.23 -1.08 -16.59
C TYR A 177 -15.32 0.10 -15.62
N LEU A 178 -14.67 0.00 -14.45
CA LEU A 178 -14.84 0.95 -13.35
C LEU A 178 -13.59 1.78 -13.03
N LEU A 179 -12.39 1.31 -13.41
CA LEU A 179 -11.14 2.03 -13.20
C LEU A 179 -10.78 2.79 -14.48
N HIS A 180 -11.22 4.05 -14.51
CA HIS A 180 -10.99 4.93 -15.63
C HIS A 180 -9.63 5.65 -15.48
N PRO A 181 -8.82 5.76 -16.55
CA PRO A 181 -7.47 6.31 -16.46
C PRO A 181 -7.38 7.83 -16.63
N ASP A 182 -8.51 8.56 -16.64
CA ASP A 182 -8.52 10.01 -16.88
C ASP A 182 -7.50 10.76 -16.00
N PRO A 183 -6.75 11.75 -16.50
CA PRO A 183 -6.76 12.29 -17.87
C PRO A 183 -5.86 11.51 -18.85
N TYR A 184 -5.23 10.41 -18.42
CA TYR A 184 -4.33 9.62 -19.24
C TYR A 184 -5.11 8.83 -20.30
N LEU A 185 -4.45 8.58 -21.44
CA LEU A 185 -5.08 7.87 -22.57
C LEU A 185 -5.40 6.40 -22.27
N SER A 186 -4.69 5.79 -21.31
CA SER A 186 -4.86 4.40 -20.93
C SER A 186 -4.32 4.16 -19.51
N ARG A 187 -4.70 3.02 -18.90
CA ARG A 187 -4.12 2.57 -17.62
C ARG A 187 -2.61 2.35 -17.73
N ILE A 188 -2.11 1.94 -18.89
CA ILE A 188 -0.68 1.84 -19.18
C ILE A 188 -0.03 3.22 -19.03
N ALA A 189 -0.52 4.24 -19.75
CA ALA A 189 0.06 5.58 -19.69
C ALA A 189 0.00 6.19 -18.27
N TRP A 190 -1.06 5.90 -17.51
CA TRP A 190 -1.15 6.31 -16.11
C TRP A 190 -0.14 5.58 -15.23
N CYS A 191 -0.04 4.25 -15.36
CA CYS A 191 0.97 3.44 -14.68
C CYS A 191 2.39 3.96 -14.96
N GLU A 192 2.72 4.30 -16.22
CA GLU A 192 4.02 4.84 -16.57
C GLU A 192 4.34 6.16 -15.83
N ALA A 193 3.39 7.09 -15.80
CA ALA A 193 3.56 8.36 -15.09
C ALA A 193 3.68 8.17 -13.57
N LEU A 194 2.92 7.23 -13.00
CA LEU A 194 2.95 6.88 -11.58
C LEU A 194 4.28 6.23 -11.18
N VAL A 195 4.77 5.28 -11.99
CA VAL A 195 6.06 4.62 -11.79
C VAL A 195 7.20 5.63 -11.85
N GLU A 196 7.19 6.55 -12.81
CA GLU A 196 8.21 7.61 -12.90
C GLU A 196 8.21 8.51 -11.66
N ARG A 197 7.02 8.96 -11.22
CA ARG A 197 6.87 9.80 -10.02
C ARG A 197 7.38 9.08 -8.76
N ALA A 198 7.01 7.81 -8.58
CA ALA A 198 7.46 7.01 -7.44
C ALA A 198 8.97 6.74 -7.47
N ALA A 199 9.54 6.42 -8.63
CA ALA A 199 10.99 6.22 -8.79
C ALA A 199 11.79 7.48 -8.45
N GLN A 200 11.34 8.65 -8.91
CA GLN A 200 11.97 9.94 -8.57
C GLN A 200 11.98 10.17 -7.05
N LYS A 201 10.86 9.90 -6.38
CA LYS A 201 10.72 10.09 -4.93
C LYS A 201 11.54 9.08 -4.12
N LEU A 202 11.55 7.81 -4.53
CA LEU A 202 12.41 6.77 -3.96
C LEU A 202 13.90 7.11 -4.12
N SER A 203 14.31 7.55 -5.31
CA SER A 203 15.69 7.97 -5.58
C SER A 203 16.10 9.17 -4.73
N ALA A 204 15.24 10.18 -4.62
CA ALA A 204 15.48 11.34 -3.77
C ALA A 204 15.60 10.95 -2.28
N ALA A 205 14.75 10.06 -1.81
CA ALA A 205 14.77 9.57 -0.43
C ALA A 205 16.05 8.78 -0.11
N VAL A 206 16.48 7.88 -1.00
CA VAL A 206 17.73 7.12 -0.84
C VAL A 206 18.94 8.06 -0.82
N ALA A 207 18.94 9.10 -1.66
CA ALA A 207 20.00 10.10 -1.68
C ALA A 207 20.02 10.96 -0.41
N ALA A 208 18.85 11.33 0.12
CA ALA A 208 18.72 12.15 1.33
C ALA A 208 19.01 11.38 2.62
N HIS A 209 18.79 10.06 2.64
CA HIS A 209 18.96 9.19 3.81
C HIS A 209 19.91 8.01 3.52
N PRO A 210 21.19 8.27 3.24
CA PRO A 210 22.14 7.24 2.84
C PRO A 210 22.26 6.15 3.92
N GLY A 211 22.15 4.88 3.50
CA GLY A 211 22.24 3.70 4.37
C GLY A 211 20.95 3.34 5.11
N THR A 212 19.94 4.21 5.14
CA THR A 212 18.62 3.89 5.69
C THR A 212 17.90 2.89 4.77
N ARG A 213 17.31 1.86 5.35
CA ARG A 213 16.51 0.85 4.62
C ARG A 213 15.09 1.38 4.41
N LEU A 214 14.49 1.08 3.26
CA LEU A 214 13.09 1.44 2.98
C LEU A 214 12.12 0.33 3.41
N ILE A 215 10.92 0.75 3.80
CA ILE A 215 9.71 -0.08 3.81
C ILE A 215 8.85 0.43 2.66
N ILE A 216 8.90 -0.24 1.50
CA ILE A 216 8.12 0.15 0.33
C ILE A 216 6.72 -0.43 0.45
N VAL A 217 5.71 0.42 0.35
CA VAL A 217 4.30 0.06 0.58
C VAL A 217 3.48 0.42 -0.64
N GLY A 218 2.97 -0.59 -1.35
CA GLY A 218 2.16 -0.38 -2.54
C GLY A 218 1.18 -1.53 -2.73
N HIS A 219 -0.05 -1.25 -3.16
CA HIS A 219 -1.10 -2.26 -3.22
C HIS A 219 -0.75 -3.42 -4.19
N TRP A 220 -0.22 -3.10 -5.36
CA TRP A 220 0.23 -4.08 -6.35
C TRP A 220 1.60 -4.66 -6.00
N PRO A 221 1.79 -6.00 -6.06
CA PRO A 221 3.10 -6.62 -5.95
C PRO A 221 4.12 -6.02 -6.92
N LEU A 222 5.34 -5.74 -6.45
CA LEU A 222 6.40 -5.18 -7.29
C LEU A 222 7.04 -6.17 -8.27
N ARG A 223 6.84 -7.48 -8.04
CA ARG A 223 7.52 -8.56 -8.77
C ARG A 223 6.54 -9.57 -9.35
N GLU A 224 6.76 -9.94 -10.62
CA GLU A 224 5.92 -10.92 -11.32
C GLU A 224 6.01 -12.31 -10.66
N ASP A 225 7.22 -12.72 -10.22
CA ASP A 225 7.43 -14.05 -9.64
C ASP A 225 6.67 -14.26 -8.32
N LEU A 226 6.31 -13.15 -7.66
CA LEU A 226 5.53 -13.11 -6.44
C LEU A 226 4.03 -13.04 -6.70
N VAL A 227 3.53 -13.13 -7.94
CA VAL A 227 2.11 -13.25 -8.23
C VAL A 227 1.73 -14.73 -8.38
N LYS A 228 1.32 -15.37 -7.26
CA LYS A 228 0.88 -16.79 -7.25
C LYS A 228 -0.64 -16.91 -7.13
N LEU A 229 -1.34 -16.83 -8.26
CA LEU A 229 -2.80 -16.98 -8.36
C LEU A 229 -3.17 -18.38 -8.88
N MET A 230 -3.35 -19.34 -7.97
CA MET A 230 -3.55 -20.75 -8.35
C MET A 230 -4.85 -21.03 -9.11
N LEU A 231 -5.94 -20.33 -8.76
CA LEU A 231 -7.26 -20.57 -9.33
C LEU A 231 -7.56 -19.73 -10.58
N VAL A 232 -6.88 -18.58 -10.72
CA VAL A 232 -7.10 -17.60 -11.79
C VAL A 232 -5.75 -17.04 -12.28
N PRO A 233 -4.86 -17.90 -12.81
CA PRO A 233 -3.47 -17.51 -13.10
C PRO A 233 -3.38 -16.37 -14.10
N ARG A 234 -4.27 -16.29 -15.10
CA ARG A 234 -4.25 -15.22 -16.11
C ARG A 234 -4.68 -13.84 -15.59
N PHE A 235 -5.20 -13.76 -14.35
CA PHE A 235 -5.47 -12.49 -13.69
C PHE A 235 -4.20 -11.69 -13.38
N CYS A 236 -3.02 -12.32 -13.48
CA CYS A 236 -1.73 -11.68 -13.22
C CYS A 236 -1.49 -10.39 -14.01
N ILE A 237 -2.12 -10.19 -15.17
CA ILE A 237 -1.93 -8.99 -16.00
C ILE A 237 -2.45 -7.70 -15.33
N TRP A 238 -3.35 -7.81 -14.35
CA TRP A 238 -3.83 -6.67 -13.56
C TRP A 238 -3.05 -6.48 -12.24
N CYS A 239 -2.00 -7.27 -12.00
CA CYS A 239 -1.35 -7.35 -10.70
C CYS A 239 -0.06 -6.52 -10.55
N GLY A 240 0.35 -5.75 -11.55
CA GLY A 240 1.51 -4.87 -11.44
C GLY A 240 2.21 -4.59 -12.77
N THR A 241 3.48 -4.19 -12.68
CA THR A 241 4.34 -3.86 -13.83
C THR A 241 5.74 -4.43 -13.65
N LYS A 242 6.36 -4.88 -14.75
CA LYS A 242 7.77 -5.34 -14.79
C LYS A 242 8.77 -4.23 -14.52
N LYS A 243 8.35 -2.95 -14.57
CA LYS A 243 9.23 -1.79 -14.33
C LYS A 243 9.69 -1.66 -12.87
N THR A 244 9.08 -2.41 -11.94
CA THR A 244 9.39 -2.33 -10.50
C THR A 244 10.07 -3.58 -9.95
N GLU A 245 10.43 -4.53 -10.82
CA GLU A 245 10.91 -5.88 -10.44
C GLU A 245 12.16 -5.86 -9.54
N ASP A 246 13.02 -4.86 -9.70
CA ASP A 246 14.30 -4.67 -9.01
C ASP A 246 14.29 -3.56 -7.96
N TRP A 247 13.17 -2.86 -7.76
CA TRP A 247 13.05 -1.73 -6.83
C TRP A 247 13.39 -2.08 -5.39
N HIS A 248 13.14 -3.32 -4.95
CA HIS A 248 13.49 -3.78 -3.61
C HIS A 248 15.01 -3.77 -3.39
N THR A 249 15.78 -4.11 -4.42
CA THR A 249 17.25 -4.08 -4.38
C THR A 249 17.79 -2.70 -4.71
N GLU A 250 17.27 -2.04 -5.75
CA GLU A 250 17.71 -0.72 -6.22
C GLU A 250 17.58 0.32 -5.11
N TYR A 251 16.46 0.32 -4.38
CA TYR A 251 16.18 1.28 -3.31
C TYR A 251 16.43 0.71 -1.91
N ASN A 252 17.20 -0.37 -1.79
CA ASN A 252 17.65 -0.91 -0.50
C ASN A 252 16.50 -1.19 0.48
N ALA A 253 15.42 -1.82 0.00
CA ALA A 253 14.25 -2.12 0.81
C ALA A 253 14.52 -3.25 1.82
N ALA A 254 14.17 -3.03 3.07
CA ALA A 254 14.09 -4.07 4.10
C ALA A 254 12.84 -4.93 3.92
N VAL A 255 11.70 -4.28 3.68
CA VAL A 255 10.41 -4.94 3.50
C VAL A 255 9.65 -4.26 2.34
N VAL A 256 8.99 -5.07 1.53
CA VAL A 256 7.97 -4.63 0.56
C VAL A 256 6.62 -5.16 1.03
N VAL A 257 5.64 -4.28 1.18
CA VAL A 257 4.27 -4.62 1.63
C VAL A 257 3.30 -4.43 0.48
N SER A 258 2.51 -5.46 0.19
CA SER A 258 1.47 -5.43 -0.84
C SER A 258 0.18 -6.11 -0.40
N GLY A 259 -0.89 -5.90 -1.17
CA GLY A 259 -2.18 -6.56 -1.03
C GLY A 259 -2.60 -7.22 -2.33
N HIS A 260 -3.83 -6.91 -2.77
CA HIS A 260 -4.41 -7.17 -4.10
C HIS A 260 -4.71 -8.64 -4.42
N LEU A 261 -3.80 -9.56 -4.08
CA LEU A 261 -3.90 -10.94 -4.50
C LEU A 261 -4.92 -11.73 -3.67
N HIS A 262 -5.18 -11.30 -2.43
CA HIS A 262 -5.95 -12.04 -1.43
C HIS A 262 -5.28 -13.38 -1.09
N VAL A 263 -3.94 -13.40 -1.10
CA VAL A 263 -3.11 -14.57 -0.88
C VAL A 263 -2.04 -14.25 0.15
N ARG A 264 -2.46 -14.21 1.41
CA ARG A 264 -1.62 -13.90 2.57
C ARG A 264 -0.38 -14.79 2.62
N ARG A 265 0.80 -14.18 2.54
CA ARG A 265 2.08 -14.88 2.64
C ARG A 265 3.23 -13.95 3.00
N THR A 266 4.36 -14.58 3.34
CA THR A 266 5.66 -13.94 3.43
C THR A 266 6.64 -14.63 2.48
N ASP A 267 7.36 -13.85 1.69
CA ASP A 267 8.41 -14.30 0.79
C ASP A 267 9.73 -13.57 1.08
N TRP A 268 10.84 -14.14 0.64
CA TRP A 268 12.16 -13.49 0.70
C TRP A 268 12.82 -13.55 -0.68
N ARG A 269 13.34 -12.40 -1.15
CA ARG A 269 14.16 -12.25 -2.35
C ARG A 269 15.28 -11.28 -2.05
N ASP A 270 16.52 -11.65 -2.38
CA ASP A 270 17.67 -10.74 -2.33
C ASP A 270 17.85 -9.99 -0.98
N ASN A 271 17.58 -10.66 0.13
CA ASN A 271 17.56 -10.11 1.50
C ASN A 271 16.43 -9.11 1.82
N THR A 272 15.45 -8.96 0.93
CA THR A 272 14.21 -8.22 1.19
C THR A 272 13.08 -9.19 1.53
N ARG A 273 12.32 -8.84 2.57
CA ARG A 273 11.08 -9.55 2.95
C ARG A 273 9.91 -8.96 2.17
N PHE A 274 9.07 -9.80 1.59
CA PHE A 274 7.84 -9.39 0.92
C PHE A 274 6.65 -9.90 1.72
N GLU A 275 5.71 -9.01 2.01
CA GLU A 275 4.54 -9.31 2.83
C GLU A 275 3.27 -9.04 2.02
N GLU A 276 2.53 -10.09 1.70
CA GLU A 276 1.15 -9.96 1.23
C GLU A 276 0.24 -9.99 2.46
N VAL A 277 -0.52 -8.90 2.65
CA VAL A 277 -1.24 -8.59 3.91
C VAL A 277 -2.76 -8.49 3.75
N SER A 278 -3.31 -9.04 2.67
CA SER A 278 -4.74 -8.95 2.35
C SER A 278 -5.62 -9.62 3.40
N LEU A 279 -6.66 -8.94 3.88
CA LEU A 279 -7.76 -9.60 4.59
C LEU A 279 -8.63 -10.36 3.59
N GLY A 280 -9.07 -9.67 2.54
CA GLY A 280 -9.92 -10.20 1.48
C GLY A 280 -11.41 -10.18 1.80
N TYR A 281 -12.20 -10.77 0.91
CA TYR A 281 -13.65 -10.86 1.04
C TYR A 281 -14.05 -11.78 2.21
N PRO A 282 -15.22 -11.59 2.84
CA PRO A 282 -15.66 -12.37 4.00
C PRO A 282 -15.53 -13.89 3.85
N ARG A 283 -15.77 -14.43 2.65
CA ARG A 283 -15.66 -15.88 2.40
C ARG A 283 -14.23 -16.40 2.42
N GLN A 284 -13.23 -15.57 2.10
CA GLN A 284 -11.83 -15.98 1.98
C GLN A 284 -11.15 -16.15 3.34
N TRP A 285 -11.59 -15.42 4.36
CA TRP A 285 -11.07 -15.52 5.71
C TRP A 285 -12.09 -16.07 6.72
N LYS A 286 -13.22 -16.61 6.23
CA LYS A 286 -14.27 -17.28 7.04
C LYS A 286 -13.72 -18.38 7.94
N GLU A 287 -12.76 -19.16 7.45
CA GLU A 287 -12.14 -20.21 8.26
C GLU A 287 -11.35 -19.65 9.45
N CYS A 288 -10.79 -18.44 9.33
CA CYS A 288 -10.17 -17.76 10.47
C CYS A 288 -11.24 -17.44 11.52
N GLN A 289 -12.40 -16.92 11.11
CA GLN A 289 -13.53 -16.68 12.01
C GLN A 289 -14.02 -17.96 12.69
N GLU A 290 -14.10 -19.06 11.95
CA GLU A 290 -14.49 -20.38 12.50
C GLU A 290 -13.47 -20.93 13.51
N ARG A 291 -12.27 -20.34 13.57
CA ARG A 291 -11.22 -20.63 14.55
C ARG A 291 -11.09 -19.54 15.62
N ASP A 292 -12.15 -18.76 15.81
CA ASP A 292 -12.26 -17.66 16.78
C ASP A 292 -11.20 -16.55 16.59
N MET A 293 -10.71 -16.39 15.36
CA MET A 293 -9.78 -15.32 15.02
C MET A 293 -10.53 -14.07 14.54
N ASP A 294 -9.96 -12.90 14.79
CA ASP A 294 -10.49 -11.62 14.32
C ASP A 294 -9.43 -10.78 13.57
N ILE A 295 -9.78 -9.55 13.22
CA ILE A 295 -8.88 -8.65 12.50
C ILE A 295 -7.54 -8.42 13.21
N ASN A 296 -7.50 -8.47 14.54
CA ASN A 296 -6.29 -8.24 15.33
C ASN A 296 -5.28 -9.37 15.15
N ASP A 297 -5.74 -10.60 14.95
CA ASP A 297 -4.89 -11.75 14.64
C ASP A 297 -4.40 -11.71 13.19
N LEU A 298 -5.12 -11.00 12.33
CA LEU A 298 -4.82 -10.83 10.91
C LEU A 298 -4.05 -9.54 10.60
N LEU A 299 -3.67 -8.74 11.60
CA LEU A 299 -2.69 -7.67 11.41
C LEU A 299 -1.30 -8.29 11.22
N ARG A 300 -0.65 -7.99 10.09
CA ARG A 300 0.73 -8.45 9.84
C ARG A 300 1.70 -7.51 10.54
N GLU A 301 2.58 -8.06 11.36
CA GLU A 301 3.71 -7.28 11.88
C GLU A 301 4.76 -7.06 10.78
N ILE A 302 5.02 -5.80 10.46
CA ILE A 302 6.02 -5.37 9.48
C ILE A 302 7.34 -5.01 10.17
N LEU A 303 7.32 -4.27 11.29
CA LEU A 303 8.54 -4.01 12.06
C LEU A 303 8.28 -4.28 13.55
N PRO A 304 9.17 -5.04 14.22
CA PRO A 304 10.36 -5.75 13.68
C PRO A 304 10.03 -6.90 12.72
N GLY A 305 8.85 -7.51 12.87
CA GLY A 305 8.41 -8.67 12.09
C GLY A 305 9.19 -9.95 12.40
N PRO A 306 8.95 -11.05 11.66
CA PRO A 306 9.59 -12.34 11.92
C PRO A 306 11.09 -12.32 11.65
N GLU A 307 11.83 -13.15 12.38
CA GLU A 307 13.22 -13.50 12.06
C GLU A 307 13.30 -14.11 10.65
N ARG A 308 14.39 -13.81 9.95
CA ARG A 308 14.65 -14.38 8.64
C ARG A 308 14.86 -15.90 8.76
N PRO A 309 14.21 -16.72 7.93
CA PRO A 309 14.48 -18.15 7.86
C PRO A 309 15.95 -18.44 7.48
N ALA A 310 16.51 -19.54 7.98
CA ALA A 310 17.89 -19.95 7.67
C ALA A 310 18.08 -20.38 6.20
N GLU A 311 17.00 -20.84 5.55
CA GLU A 311 16.98 -21.16 4.13
C GLU A 311 16.23 -20.07 3.38
N ASP A 312 16.94 -19.32 2.56
CA ASP A 312 16.32 -18.42 1.59
C ASP A 312 15.42 -19.24 0.65
N GLN A 313 14.24 -18.72 0.32
CA GLN A 313 13.34 -19.12 -0.78
C GLN A 313 12.03 -19.84 -0.45
N LYS A 314 11.79 -20.37 0.76
CA LYS A 314 10.48 -20.99 1.01
C LYS A 314 9.41 -19.94 1.33
N THR A 315 8.42 -19.81 0.45
CA THR A 315 7.19 -19.05 0.73
C THR A 315 6.53 -19.56 2.00
N ILE A 316 6.23 -18.65 2.94
CA ILE A 316 5.46 -18.92 4.14
C ILE A 316 4.02 -18.51 3.88
N TRP A 317 3.12 -19.49 3.76
CA TRP A 317 1.69 -19.23 3.59
C TRP A 317 1.06 -18.83 4.94
N ARG A 318 0.37 -17.69 4.96
CA ARG A 318 -0.11 -17.01 6.18
C ARG A 318 -1.63 -17.04 6.27
N ARG A 319 -2.23 -18.23 6.10
CA ARG A 319 -3.69 -18.42 6.08
C ARG A 319 -4.37 -17.92 7.36
N TYR A 320 -3.69 -18.00 8.50
CA TYR A 320 -4.22 -17.71 9.84
C TYR A 320 -3.40 -16.64 10.59
N GLY A 321 -2.88 -15.61 9.90
CA GLY A 321 -2.05 -14.56 10.50
C GLY A 321 -0.62 -14.54 9.99
#